data_AF-A0A3D4URA1-F1
#
_entry.id   AF-A0A3D4URA1-F1
#
_cell.length_a   1.000
_cell.length_b   1.000
_cell.length_c   1.000
_cell.angle_alpha   90.00
_cell.angle_beta   90.00
_cell.angle_gamma   90.00
#
_symmetry.space_group_name_H-M   'P 1'
#
loop_
_entity.id
_entity.type
_entity.pdbx_description
1 polymer ?
#
loop_
_entity_poly.entity_id
_entity_poly.type
_entity_poly.pdbx_seq_one_letter_code
_entity_poly.pdbx_strand_id
1 'polypeptide(L)' 'EDTAGALIGPDRSSGIRMPTAALVCVNSYAASWDQVQWGGCELEWMMIPKVLKEI' A
#
# COMPACT_ATOMS: atom_id res chain seq x y z
N GLU A 1 4.60 -8.88 -8.92
CA GLU A 1 5.20 -7.73 -8.21
C GLU A 1 4.09 -7.02 -7.44
N ASP A 2 4.28 -6.80 -6.15
CA ASP A 2 3.33 -6.07 -5.29
C ASP A 2 3.94 -4.68 -5.03
N THR A 3 3.60 -3.70 -5.89
CA THR A 3 4.12 -2.34 -5.84
C THR A 3 3.82 -1.67 -4.50
N ALA A 4 2.63 -1.88 -3.95
CA ALA A 4 2.25 -1.25 -2.70
C ALA A 4 2.94 -1.94 -1.51
N GLY A 5 3.11 -3.27 -1.54
CA GLY A 5 3.97 -3.97 -0.57
C GLY A 5 5.42 -3.45 -0.59
N ALA A 6 5.96 -3.19 -1.77
CA ALA A 6 7.29 -2.61 -1.92
C ALA A 6 7.39 -1.14 -1.44
N LEU A 7 6.29 -0.39 -1.41
CA LEU A 7 6.27 0.99 -0.88
C LEU A 7 6.13 1.03 0.65
N ILE A 8 5.42 0.07 1.25
CA ILE A 8 5.06 0.08 2.69
C ILE A 8 6.14 -0.53 3.59
N GLY A 9 6.95 -1.48 3.10
CA GLY A 9 7.91 -2.22 3.91
C GLY A 9 9.35 -2.15 3.38
N PRO A 10 10.37 -2.01 4.25
CA PRO A 10 11.77 -2.12 3.85
C PRO A 10 12.14 -3.55 3.44
N ASP A 11 11.49 -4.55 4.04
CA ASP A 11 11.52 -5.94 3.61
C ASP A 11 10.28 -6.23 2.77
N ARG A 12 10.47 -6.91 1.63
CA ARG A 12 9.41 -7.33 0.68
C ARG A 12 8.32 -8.23 1.29
N SER A 13 8.33 -8.46 2.60
CA SER A 13 7.28 -9.13 3.37
C SER A 13 6.58 -8.16 4.32
N SER A 14 6.09 -7.02 3.83
CA SER A 14 4.94 -6.42 4.51
C SER A 14 3.89 -7.53 4.59
N GLY A 15 3.59 -8.07 5.78
CA GLY A 15 2.66 -9.19 5.98
C GLY A 15 1.21 -8.89 5.55
N ILE A 16 1.01 -7.80 4.81
CA ILE A 16 -0.23 -7.30 4.26
C ILE A 16 -0.50 -8.08 2.97
N ARG A 17 -1.49 -8.97 3.03
CA ARG A 17 -2.00 -9.66 1.86
C ARG A 17 -2.92 -8.72 1.09
N MET A 18 -2.57 -8.37 -0.15
CA MET A 18 -3.43 -7.58 -1.05
C MET A 18 -4.39 -8.47 -1.83
N PRO A 19 -5.72 -8.36 -1.61
CA PRO A 19 -6.71 -9.06 -2.42
C PRO A 19 -6.79 -8.49 -3.84
N THR A 20 -7.31 -9.29 -4.77
CA THR A 20 -7.58 -8.83 -6.14
C THR A 20 -8.55 -7.64 -6.12
N ALA A 21 -8.22 -6.62 -6.91
CA ALA A 21 -8.96 -5.36 -7.01
C ALA A 21 -9.08 -4.56 -5.70
N ALA A 22 -8.22 -4.84 -4.70
CA ALA A 22 -8.10 -3.96 -3.55
C ALA A 22 -7.51 -2.61 -3.96
N LEU A 23 -8.01 -1.55 -3.32
CA LEU A 23 -7.48 -0.21 -3.43
C LEU A 23 -6.72 0.11 -2.15
N VAL A 24 -5.51 0.65 -2.29
CA VAL A 24 -4.62 0.94 -1.16
C VAL A 24 -4.25 2.41 -1.19
N CYS A 25 -4.30 3.06 -0.02
CA CYS A 25 -3.76 4.39 0.19
C CYS A 25 -2.53 4.29 1.10
N VAL A 26 -1.44 4.88 0.63
CA VAL A 26 -0.20 4.99 1.37
C VAL A 26 0.16 6.45 1.54
N ASN A 27 0.75 6.76 2.68
CA ASN A 27 1.25 8.09 3.00
C ASN A 27 2.77 8.13 2.86
N SER A 28 3.32 9.23 2.35
CA SER A 28 4.76 9.42 2.20
C SER A 28 5.14 10.83 2.64
N TYR A 29 6.31 10.96 3.26
CA TYR A 29 6.90 12.26 3.59
C TYR A 29 7.65 12.91 2.41
N ALA A 30 7.63 12.29 1.23
CA ALA A 30 8.26 12.82 0.02
C ALA A 30 7.58 14.12 -0.43
N ALA A 31 8.38 15.16 -0.72
CA ALA A 31 7.87 16.44 -1.21
C ALA A 31 7.50 16.41 -2.71
N SER A 32 7.97 15.39 -3.42
CA SER A 32 7.75 15.18 -4.85
C SER A 32 7.84 13.69 -5.20
N TRP A 33 7.29 13.32 -6.36
CA TRP A 33 7.22 11.91 -6.80
C TRP A 33 8.59 11.26 -7.01
N ASP A 34 9.59 12.02 -7.42
CA ASP A 34 10.97 11.56 -7.60
C ASP A 34 11.67 11.21 -6.27
N GLN A 35 11.13 11.67 -5.14
CA GLN A 35 11.66 11.38 -3.80
C GLN A 35 10.97 10.19 -3.13
N VAL A 36 9.97 9.57 -3.76
CA VAL A 36 9.27 8.41 -3.20
C VAL A 36 10.21 7.21 -3.19
N GLN A 37 10.52 6.72 -1.99
CA GLN A 37 11.40 5.58 -1.79
C GLN A 37 10.60 4.30 -1.51
N TRP A 38 11.13 3.18 -2.01
CA TRP A 38 10.66 1.85 -1.63
C TRP A 38 10.84 1.65 -0.12
N GLY A 39 9.82 1.11 0.55
CA GLY A 39 9.76 0.95 2.00
C GLY A 39 9.67 2.25 2.80
N GLY A 40 9.53 3.40 2.13
CA GLY A 40 9.44 4.73 2.76
C GLY A 40 8.02 5.27 2.91
N CYS A 41 7.00 4.46 2.63
CA CYS A 41 5.60 4.86 2.77
C CYS A 41 4.94 4.11 3.94
N GLU A 42 3.91 4.69 4.53
CA GLU A 42 3.09 4.08 5.57
C GLU A 42 1.70 3.73 5.01
N LEU A 43 1.14 2.58 5.37
CA LEU A 43 -0.22 2.22 4.96
C LEU A 43 -1.24 3.06 5.75
N GLU A 44 -2.05 3.86 5.06
CA GLU A 44 -3.11 4.65 5.70
C GLU A 44 -4.41 3.83 5.79
N TRP A 45 -4.86 3.30 4.65
CA TRP A 45 -6.04 2.45 4.58
C TRP A 45 -6.01 1.54 3.35
N MET A 46 -6.79 0.47 3.41
CA MET A 46 -7.03 -0.43 2.29
C MET A 46 -8.52 -0.73 2.19
N MET A 47 -9.06 -0.57 0.98
CA MET A 47 -10.42 -0.93 0.64
C MET A 47 -10.42 -2.29 -0.05
N ILE A 48 -11.12 -3.25 0.56
CA ILE A 48 -11.28 -4.60 0.02
C ILE A 48 -12.67 -4.72 -0.60
N PRO A 49 -12.81 -5.03 -1.90
CA PRO A 49 -14.11 -5.09 -2.58
C PRO A 49 -15.12 -6.02 -1.94
N LYS A 50 -14.67 -7.12 -1.32
CA LYS A 50 -15.55 -8.05 -0.60
C LYS A 50 -16.25 -7.37 0.58
N VAL A 51 -15.54 -6.52 1.31
CA VAL A 51 -16.08 -5.78 2.47
C VAL A 51 -17.09 -4.74 2.00
N LEU A 52 -16.84 -4.05 0.89
CA LEU A 52 -17.79 -3.07 0.33
C LEU A 52 -19.12 -3.67 -0.11
N LYS A 53 -19.14 -4.94 -0.55
CA LYS A 53 -20.38 -5.60 -0.95
C LYS A 53 -21.31 -5.92 0.23
N GLU A 54 -20.81 -5.80 1.45
CA GLU A 54 -21.54 -6.09 2.69
C GLU A 54 -22.02 -4.81 3.41
N ILE A 55 -21.79 -3.62 2.83
CA ILE A 55 -22.20 -2.29 3.33
C ILE A 55 -23.30 -1.74 2.40
#